data_AF-A0A969KK01-F1
#
_entry.id   AF-A0A969KK01-F1
#
_cell.length_a   1.000
_cell.length_b   1.000
_cell.length_c   1.000
_cell.angle_alpha   90.00
_cell.angle_beta   90.00
_cell.angle_gamma   90.00
#
_symmetry.space_group_name_H-M   'P 1'
#
loop_
_entity.id
_entity.type
_entity.pdbx_description
1 polymer ?
#
loop_
_entity_poly.entity_id
_entity_poly.type
_entity_poly.pdbx_seq_one_letter_code
_entity_poly.pdbx_strand_id
1 'polypeptide(L)'
;MTLSFKFGTVGSPTGTPKKPGGSVGAIEFSKSIGLDTLELGWVQSVRVTEATCALIKSAGEAHGVALSVHAPYFINLNALADEWPKSRKRLMDAAHYGYLAGATDIIFIRFVFYE
;
A
#
# COMPACT_ATOMS: atom_id res chain seq x y z
N MET A 1 -27.97 10.81 -2.23
CA MET A 1 -26.66 10.55 -1.59
C MET A 1 -25.69 11.56 -2.13
N THR A 2 -25.10 12.40 -1.29
CA THR A 2 -23.99 13.28 -1.68
C THR A 2 -22.79 12.40 -2.04
N LEU A 3 -22.15 12.67 -3.18
CA LEU A 3 -20.90 12.00 -3.54
C LEU A 3 -19.83 12.38 -2.50
N SER A 4 -19.31 11.39 -1.79
CA SER A 4 -18.20 11.56 -0.85
C SER A 4 -16.92 11.10 -1.54
N PHE A 5 -16.03 12.04 -1.83
CA PHE A 5 -14.71 11.77 -2.39
C PHE A 5 -13.69 11.71 -1.25
N LYS A 6 -12.78 10.72 -1.31
CA LYS A 6 -11.64 10.64 -0.41
C LYS A 6 -10.40 11.11 -1.15
N PHE A 7 -9.66 12.03 -0.55
CA PHE A 7 -8.40 12.53 -1.09
C PHE A 7 -7.23 12.02 -0.26
N GLY A 8 -6.13 11.71 -0.94
CA GLY A 8 -4.98 11.06 -0.33
C GLY A 8 -3.73 11.16 -1.19
N THR A 9 -2.66 10.55 -0.70
CA THR A 9 -1.39 10.45 -1.40
C THR A 9 -0.89 9.02 -1.41
N VAL A 10 0.04 8.73 -2.31
CA VAL A 10 0.88 7.53 -2.25
C VAL A 10 2.11 7.80 -1.39
N GLY A 11 2.43 6.84 -0.52
CA GLY A 11 3.57 6.91 0.38
C GLY A 11 3.43 7.99 1.46
N SER A 12 4.43 8.08 2.33
CA SER A 12 4.44 9.06 3.42
C SER A 12 4.58 10.48 2.87
N PRO A 13 3.67 11.42 3.21
CA PRO A 13 3.86 12.83 2.89
C PRO A 13 5.23 13.34 3.39
N THR A 14 5.87 14.27 2.67
CA THR A 14 7.22 14.78 3.01
C THR A 14 7.32 15.36 4.43
N GLY A 15 6.21 15.87 4.98
CA GLY A 15 6.14 16.40 6.35
C GLY A 15 5.97 15.34 7.45
N THR A 16 5.90 14.05 7.11
CA THR A 16 5.66 12.98 8.09
C THR A 16 6.76 12.97 9.15
N PRO A 17 6.41 13.07 10.45
CA PRO A 17 7.40 13.01 11.52
C PRO A 17 8.19 11.69 11.51
N LYS A 18 9.46 11.74 11.90
CA LYS A 18 10.33 10.55 11.98
C LYS A 18 9.89 9.53 13.02
N LYS A 19 9.07 9.93 14.00
CA LYS A 19 8.51 9.08 15.06
C LYS A 19 7.00 9.35 15.16
N PRO A 20 6.13 8.32 15.14
CA PRO A 20 6.45 6.90 15.00
C PRO A 20 7.02 6.52 13.62
N GLY A 21 6.89 7.40 12.61
CA GLY A 21 7.41 7.17 11.25
C GLY A 21 6.73 6.01 10.53
N GLY A 22 7.28 5.63 9.36
CA GLY A 22 6.75 4.52 8.56
C GLY A 22 5.30 4.71 8.13
N SER A 23 4.59 3.61 7.88
CA SER A 23 3.18 3.65 7.45
C SER A 23 2.23 4.13 8.55
N VAL A 24 2.48 3.77 9.82
CA VAL A 24 1.65 4.22 10.95
C VAL A 24 1.72 5.74 11.12
N GLY A 25 2.93 6.30 11.18
CA GLY A 25 3.11 7.75 11.27
C GLY A 25 2.61 8.48 10.03
N ALA A 26 2.69 7.86 8.85
CA ALA A 26 2.11 8.42 7.63
C ALA A 26 0.58 8.50 7.69
N ILE A 27 -0.10 7.51 8.27
CA ILE A 27 -1.55 7.52 8.47
C ILE A 27 -1.95 8.65 9.41
N GLU A 28 -1.31 8.71 10.58
CA GLU A 28 -1.52 9.75 11.60
C GLU A 28 -1.33 11.15 10.97
N PHE A 29 -0.21 11.35 10.28
CA PHE A 29 0.11 12.63 9.67
C PHE A 29 -0.85 12.98 8.53
N SER A 30 -1.20 12.01 7.67
CA SER A 30 -2.16 12.22 6.57
C SER A 30 -3.50 12.71 7.10
N LYS A 31 -4.00 12.11 8.19
CA LYS A 31 -5.24 12.59 8.80
C LYS A 31 -5.10 14.01 9.37
N SER A 32 -3.97 14.31 10.00
CA SER A 32 -3.70 15.63 10.59
C SER A 32 -3.70 16.77 9.57
N ILE A 33 -3.36 16.48 8.31
CA ILE A 33 -3.37 17.45 7.20
C ILE A 33 -4.64 17.39 6.34
N GLY A 34 -5.67 16.65 6.78
CA GLY A 34 -6.97 16.61 6.11
C GLY A 34 -7.09 15.61 4.96
N LEU A 35 -6.20 14.62 4.86
CA LEU A 35 -6.36 13.50 3.93
C LEU A 35 -7.16 12.37 4.56
N ASP A 36 -7.93 11.68 3.72
CA ASP A 36 -8.86 10.62 4.13
C ASP A 36 -8.46 9.24 3.60
N THR A 37 -7.41 9.16 2.78
CA THR A 37 -6.86 7.90 2.28
C THR A 37 -5.35 7.96 2.11
N LEU A 38 -4.69 6.80 2.22
CA LEU A 38 -3.26 6.63 2.02
C LEU A 38 -3.01 5.37 1.21
N GLU A 39 -2.25 5.50 0.12
CA GLU A 39 -1.77 4.36 -0.66
C GLU A 39 -0.37 3.92 -0.17
N LEU A 40 -0.27 2.67 0.28
CA LEU A 40 0.96 2.06 0.77
C LEU A 40 1.88 1.73 -0.42
N GLY A 41 2.95 2.52 -0.59
CA GLY A 41 3.88 2.41 -1.71
C GLY A 41 4.89 1.25 -1.60
N TRP A 42 4.45 0.00 -1.74
CA TRP A 42 5.33 -1.20 -1.72
C TRP A 42 6.00 -1.49 -3.08
N VAL A 43 6.33 -0.43 -3.81
CA VAL A 43 6.71 -0.46 -5.23
C VAL A 43 8.01 -1.20 -5.54
N GLN A 44 8.93 -1.31 -4.57
CA GLN A 44 10.17 -2.09 -4.74
C GLN A 44 10.01 -3.53 -4.24
N SER A 45 9.34 -3.71 -3.09
CA SER A 45 9.13 -5.01 -2.46
C SER A 45 8.15 -4.89 -1.31
N VAL A 46 7.45 -5.99 -1.01
CA VAL A 46 6.60 -6.13 0.18
C VAL A 46 7.47 -6.59 1.34
N ARG A 47 7.85 -5.67 2.24
CA ARG A 47 8.72 -5.94 3.41
C ARG A 47 7.98 -5.59 4.70
N VAL A 48 6.95 -6.36 5.00
CA VAL A 48 6.14 -6.19 6.21
C VAL A 48 5.96 -7.54 6.90
N THR A 49 5.73 -7.50 8.20
CA THR A 49 5.34 -8.66 9.00
C THR A 49 3.86 -8.56 9.34
N GLU A 50 3.24 -9.66 9.75
CA GLU A 50 1.84 -9.65 10.22
C GLU A 50 1.63 -8.67 11.39
N ALA A 51 2.61 -8.58 12.30
CA ALA A 51 2.59 -7.62 13.40
C ALA A 51 2.59 -6.18 12.89
N THR A 52 3.43 -5.86 11.90
CA THR A 52 3.43 -4.53 11.25
C THR A 52 2.09 -4.26 10.54
N CYS A 53 1.54 -5.25 9.84
CA CYS A 53 0.23 -5.13 9.20
C CYS A 53 -0.88 -4.82 10.23
N ALA A 54 -0.90 -5.52 11.37
CA ALA A 54 -1.86 -5.27 12.44
C ALA A 54 -1.78 -3.82 12.98
N LEU A 55 -0.56 -3.29 13.14
CA LEU A 55 -0.36 -1.89 13.55
C LEU A 55 -0.87 -0.91 12.49
N ILE A 56 -0.58 -1.16 11.21
CA ILE A 56 -1.07 -0.33 10.10
C ILE A 56 -2.60 -0.31 10.06
N LYS A 57 -3.22 -1.49 10.17
CA LYS A 57 -4.67 -1.64 10.18
C LYS A 57 -5.30 -0.88 11.35
N SER A 58 -4.76 -1.08 12.56
CA SER A 58 -5.24 -0.39 13.76
C SER A 58 -5.12 1.13 13.63
N ALA A 59 -4.06 1.64 13.01
CA ALA A 59 -3.88 3.07 12.77
C ALA A 59 -4.90 3.60 11.74
N GLY A 60 -5.11 2.86 10.64
CA GLY A 60 -6.11 3.22 9.62
C GLY A 60 -7.52 3.31 10.21
N GLU A 61 -7.89 2.32 11.03
CA GLU A 61 -9.17 2.28 11.75
C GLU A 61 -9.29 3.42 12.78
N ALA A 62 -8.26 3.66 13.59
CA ALA A 62 -8.27 4.71 14.62
C ALA A 62 -8.39 6.13 14.04
N HIS A 63 -7.77 6.39 12.88
CA HIS A 63 -7.78 7.71 12.23
C HIS A 63 -8.86 7.85 11.13
N GLY A 64 -9.60 6.78 10.83
CA GLY A 64 -10.59 6.77 9.76
C GLY A 64 -9.99 6.99 8.37
N VAL A 65 -8.76 6.53 8.14
CA VAL A 65 -8.03 6.68 6.87
C VAL A 65 -8.18 5.38 6.07
N ALA A 66 -8.70 5.48 4.85
CA ALA A 66 -8.83 4.33 3.96
C ALA A 66 -7.47 3.95 3.37
N LEU A 67 -7.19 2.66 3.23
CA LEU A 67 -5.90 2.17 2.78
C LEU A 67 -6.02 1.42 1.44
N SER A 68 -5.05 1.66 0.56
CA SER A 68 -4.80 0.87 -0.65
C SER A 68 -3.32 0.48 -0.68
N VAL A 69 -2.95 -0.47 -1.54
CA VAL A 69 -1.55 -0.87 -1.75
C VAL A 69 -1.15 -0.59 -3.19
N HIS A 70 0.00 0.04 -3.37
CA HIS A 70 0.70 0.02 -4.64
C HIS A 70 1.71 -1.13 -4.65
N ALA A 71 1.42 -2.16 -5.46
CA ALA A 71 2.21 -3.38 -5.54
C ALA A 71 3.57 -3.14 -6.22
N PRO A 72 4.52 -4.08 -6.09
CA PRO A 72 5.83 -3.96 -6.72
C PRO A 72 5.77 -3.75 -8.23
N TYR A 73 6.59 -2.86 -8.76
CA TYR A 73 6.70 -2.59 -10.21
C TYR A 73 7.14 -3.82 -11.02
N PHE A 74 7.81 -4.78 -10.38
CA PHE A 74 8.36 -5.99 -11.02
C PHE A 74 7.32 -7.10 -11.22
N ILE A 75 6.04 -6.77 -11.31
CA ILE A 75 4.97 -7.71 -11.67
C ILE A 75 4.80 -7.66 -13.19
N ASN A 76 5.01 -8.79 -13.85
CA ASN A 76 4.75 -8.95 -15.27
C ASN A 76 3.75 -10.10 -15.47
N LEU A 77 2.53 -9.78 -15.92
CA LEU A 77 1.51 -10.79 -16.23
C LEU A 77 1.75 -11.52 -17.55
N ASN A 78 2.67 -11.01 -18.38
CA ASN A 78 3.13 -11.66 -19.61
C ASN A 78 4.51 -12.31 -19.42
N ALA A 79 4.88 -12.63 -18.18
CA ALA A 79 6.15 -13.27 -17.88
C ALA A 79 6.24 -14.68 -18.49
N LEU A 80 7.45 -15.05 -18.91
CA LEU A 80 7.76 -16.42 -19.30
C LEU A 80 7.66 -17.37 -18.09
N ALA A 81 7.65 -18.68 -18.36
CA ALA A 81 7.40 -19.69 -17.33
C ALA A 81 8.40 -19.68 -16.16
N ASP A 82 9.64 -19.22 -16.39
CA ASP A 82 10.70 -19.09 -15.41
C ASP A 82 10.56 -17.83 -14.53
N GLU A 83 10.03 -16.74 -15.08
CA GLU A 83 9.80 -15.48 -14.37
C GLU A 83 8.43 -15.41 -13.69
N TRP A 84 7.43 -16.09 -14.24
CA TRP A 84 6.06 -16.08 -13.74
C TRP A 84 5.92 -16.40 -12.26
N PRO A 85 6.62 -17.40 -11.68
CA PRO A 85 6.56 -17.69 -10.25
C PRO A 85 6.93 -16.47 -9.38
N LYS A 86 7.90 -15.66 -9.81
CA LYS A 86 8.33 -14.44 -9.10
C LYS A 86 7.27 -13.34 -9.20
N SER A 87 6.73 -13.10 -10.39
CA SER A 87 5.64 -12.13 -10.61
C SER A 87 4.38 -12.50 -9.80
N ARG A 88 3.97 -13.77 -9.86
CA ARG A 88 2.85 -14.29 -9.08
C ARG A 88 3.10 -14.12 -7.59
N LYS A 89 4.29 -14.45 -7.08
CA LYS A 89 4.62 -14.28 -5.66
C LYS A 89 4.48 -12.82 -5.24
N ARG A 90 5.03 -11.87 -5.99
CA ARG A 90 4.94 -10.43 -5.68
C ARG A 90 3.50 -9.93 -5.62
N LEU A 91 2.67 -10.35 -6.57
CA LEU A 91 1.26 -10.00 -6.61
C LEU A 91 0.50 -10.57 -5.40
N MET A 92 0.71 -11.86 -5.11
CA MET A 92 0.05 -12.54 -3.99
C MET A 92 0.53 -12.00 -2.64
N ASP A 93 1.81 -11.69 -2.47
CA ASP A 93 2.34 -11.08 -1.25
C ASP A 93 1.72 -9.69 -1.04
N ALA A 94 1.65 -8.86 -2.09
CA ALA A 94 1.02 -7.53 -2.00
C ALA A 94 -0.46 -7.65 -1.61
N ALA A 95 -1.17 -8.64 -2.17
CA ALA A 95 -2.57 -8.87 -1.84
C ALA A 95 -2.77 -9.36 -0.41
N HIS A 96 -2.00 -10.37 -0.02
CA HIS A 96 -2.11 -10.99 1.30
C HIS A 96 -1.76 -10.00 2.41
N TYR A 97 -0.57 -9.38 2.33
CA TYR A 97 -0.15 -8.42 3.35
C TYR A 97 -0.93 -7.11 3.28
N GLY A 98 -1.42 -6.72 2.10
CA GLY A 98 -2.29 -5.56 1.93
C GLY A 98 -3.60 -5.74 2.69
N TYR A 99 -4.26 -6.89 2.51
CA TYR A 99 -5.47 -7.22 3.25
C TYR A 99 -5.23 -7.25 4.77
N LEU A 100 -4.13 -7.87 5.21
CA LEU A 100 -3.76 -7.87 6.64
C LEU A 100 -3.52 -6.47 7.19
N ALA A 101 -2.98 -5.57 6.37
CA ALA A 101 -2.75 -4.16 6.72
C ALA A 101 -4.04 -3.31 6.68
N GLY A 102 -5.19 -3.89 6.31
CA GLY A 102 -6.47 -3.19 6.21
C GLY A 102 -6.72 -2.50 4.87
N ALA A 103 -5.90 -2.76 3.85
CA ALA A 103 -6.14 -2.26 2.52
C ALA A 103 -7.26 -3.04 1.82
N THR A 104 -8.11 -2.31 1.10
CA THR A 104 -9.22 -2.89 0.31
C THR A 104 -8.87 -3.09 -1.16
N ASP A 105 -7.92 -2.30 -1.65
CA ASP A 105 -7.58 -2.20 -3.07
C ASP A 105 -6.08 -2.39 -3.29
N ILE A 106 -5.73 -3.01 -4.42
CA ILE A 106 -4.35 -3.23 -4.83
C ILE A 106 -4.17 -2.70 -6.25
N ILE A 107 -3.27 -1.75 -6.38
CA ILE A 107 -2.88 -1.14 -7.64
C ILE A 107 -1.59 -1.81 -8.09
N PHE A 108 -1.62 -2.44 -9.26
CA PHE A 108 -0.44 -3.04 -9.87
C PHE A 108 -0.39 -2.70 -11.35
N ILE A 109 0.81 -2.73 -11.91
CA ILE A 109 1.02 -2.49 -13.34
C ILE A 109 0.86 -3.82 -14.07
N ARG A 110 -0.04 -3.86 -15.06
CA ARG A 110 -0.38 -5.07 -15.82
C ARG A 110 0.78 -5.58 -16.68
N PHE A 111 1.64 -4.68 -17.14
CA PHE A 111 2.66 -4.97 -18.14
C PHE A 111 3.87 -4.05 -17.94
N VAL A 112 5.08 -4.62 -17.99
CA VAL A 112 6.34 -3.87 -18.06
C VAL A 112 7.10 -4.38 -19.27
N PHE A 113 7.41 -3.50 -20.23
CA PHE A 113 8.33 -3.80 -21.32
C PHE A 113 9.74 -3.82 -20.74
N TYR A 114 10.38 -4.98 -20.76
CA TYR A 114 11.83 -5.07 -20.76
C TYR A 114 12.19 -5.36 -22.22
N GLU A 115 12.74 -4.36 -22.91
CA GLU A 115 13.50 -4.58 -24.16
C GLU A 115 14.89 -5.10 -23.82
#